data_AF-A0A6G0HUT1-F1
#
_entry.id   AF-A0A6G0HUT1-F1
#
_cell.length_a   1.000
_cell.length_b   1.000
_cell.length_c   1.000
_cell.angle_alpha   90.00
_cell.angle_beta   90.00
_cell.angle_gamma   90.00
#
_symmetry.space_group_name_H-M   'P 1'
#
loop_
_entity.id
_entity.type
_entity.pdbx_description
1 polymer ?
#
loop_
_entity_poly.entity_id
_entity_poly.type
_entity_poly.pdbx_seq_one_letter_code
_entity_poly.pdbx_strand_id
1 'polypeptide(L)'
;MGEVCAAQEKSWLCVTWQTCNVFMSVFFSLATYVQVNDPDAGLWMVGYGVPAVLCALIGLNLHVTETLPWRRVADLYVMISSAVVAMLGWKLYKERITEIFQQEEGREFSGLMLTVVWLVMCRHSGRAPVGMLRVSTAVAITVFPFVAWLYYYINKELTSNWPTHCKTAI
;
A
#
# COMPACT_ATOMS: atom_id res chain seq x y z
N MET A 1 14.39 30.01 19.63
CA MET A 1 14.95 29.19 18.52
C MET A 1 14.45 27.75 18.55
N GLY A 2 14.38 27.08 19.72
CA GLY A 2 13.89 25.70 19.83
C GLY A 2 12.40 25.47 19.49
N GLU A 3 11.49 26.36 19.88
CA GLU A 3 10.05 26.21 19.59
C GLU A 3 9.71 26.37 18.10
N VAL A 4 10.40 27.27 17.40
CA VAL A 4 10.27 27.47 15.96
C VAL A 4 10.74 26.22 15.21
N CYS A 5 11.87 25.65 15.62
CA CYS A 5 12.40 24.41 15.04
C CYS A 5 11.43 23.23 15.24
N ALA A 6 10.84 23.10 16.44
CA ALA A 6 9.89 22.04 16.75
C ALA A 6 8.54 22.19 16.00
N ALA A 7 8.05 23.41 15.82
CA ALA A 7 6.84 23.69 15.03
C ALA A 7 7.07 23.41 13.54
N GLN A 8 8.24 23.83 13.03
CA GLN A 8 8.68 23.55 11.66
C GLN A 8 8.83 22.04 11.42
N GLU A 9 9.49 21.31 12.32
CA GLU A 9 9.63 19.86 12.23
C GLU A 9 8.26 19.15 12.18
N LYS A 10 7.33 19.52 13.05
CA LYS A 10 5.95 18.99 13.03
C LYS A 10 5.23 19.26 11.70
N SER A 11 5.46 20.44 11.11
CA SER A 11 4.89 20.80 9.81
C SER A 11 5.49 19.97 8.67
N TRP A 12 6.82 19.79 8.64
CA TRP A 12 7.49 18.98 7.62
C TRP A 12 7.10 17.49 7.70
N LEU A 13 6.99 16.93 8.91
CA LEU A 13 6.54 15.56 9.11
C LEU A 13 5.11 15.35 8.60
N CYS A 14 4.23 16.30 8.86
CA CYS A 14 2.85 16.32 8.37
C CYS A 14 2.79 16.33 6.83
N VAL A 15 3.52 17.26 6.18
CA VAL A 15 3.58 17.37 4.72
C VAL A 15 4.18 16.11 4.10
N THR A 16 5.25 15.57 4.68
CA THR A 16 5.89 14.33 4.21
C THR A 16 4.90 13.16 4.30
N TRP A 17 4.17 13.05 5.41
CA TRP A 17 3.15 12.02 5.60
C TRP A 17 2.02 12.10 4.57
N GLN A 18 1.50 13.30 4.29
CA GLN A 18 0.49 13.51 3.24
C GLN A 18 1.05 13.13 1.87
N THR A 19 2.28 13.54 1.58
CA THR A 19 2.97 13.22 0.33
C THR A 19 3.14 11.70 0.15
N CYS A 20 3.55 10.98 1.19
CA CYS A 20 3.60 9.52 1.19
C CYS A 20 2.22 8.90 0.90
N ASN A 21 1.14 9.44 1.47
CA ASN A 21 -0.22 8.95 1.20
C ASN A 21 -0.67 9.22 -0.24
N VAL A 22 -0.27 10.35 -0.84
CA VAL A 22 -0.51 10.61 -2.27
C VAL A 22 0.23 9.60 -3.13
N PHE A 23 1.52 9.35 -2.87
CA PHE A 23 2.28 8.36 -3.63
C PHE A 23 1.72 6.94 -3.47
N MET A 24 1.36 6.54 -2.26
CA MET A 24 0.75 5.23 -2.03
C MET A 24 -0.64 5.12 -2.63
N SER A 25 -1.41 6.21 -2.68
CA SER A 25 -2.67 6.26 -3.42
C SER A 25 -2.45 5.98 -4.91
N VAL A 26 -1.49 6.67 -5.54
CA VAL A 26 -1.13 6.44 -6.95
C VAL A 26 -0.66 5.00 -7.16
N PHE A 27 0.21 4.48 -6.29
CA PHE A 27 0.70 3.11 -6.36
C PHE A 27 -0.45 2.09 -6.27
N PHE A 28 -1.37 2.24 -5.32
CA PHE A 28 -2.52 1.35 -5.20
C PHE A 28 -3.51 1.52 -6.36
N SER A 29 -3.68 2.72 -6.92
CA SER A 29 -4.48 2.91 -8.15
C SER A 29 -3.86 2.21 -9.35
N LEU A 30 -2.54 2.24 -9.50
CA LEU A 30 -1.84 1.47 -10.52
C LEU A 30 -2.01 -0.02 -10.28
N ALA A 31 -1.86 -0.48 -9.03
CA ALA A 31 -2.13 -1.87 -8.66
C ALA A 31 -3.57 -2.27 -9.03
N THR A 32 -4.58 -1.45 -8.72
CA THR A 32 -5.97 -1.67 -9.17
C THR A 32 -6.10 -1.80 -10.68
N TYR A 33 -5.45 -0.90 -11.43
CA TYR A 33 -5.57 -0.87 -12.88
C TYR A 33 -5.03 -2.15 -13.52
N VAL A 34 -3.86 -2.63 -13.09
CA VAL A 34 -3.22 -3.80 -13.70
C VAL A 34 -4.02 -5.10 -13.49
N GLN A 35 -4.88 -5.17 -12.47
CA GLN A 35 -5.74 -6.34 -12.19
C GLN A 35 -6.82 -6.57 -13.23
N VAL A 36 -7.05 -5.65 -14.18
CA VAL A 36 -7.96 -5.91 -15.32
C VAL A 36 -7.56 -7.14 -16.12
N ASN A 37 -6.29 -7.55 -16.03
CA ASN A 37 -5.73 -8.70 -16.73
C ASN A 37 -5.88 -10.03 -15.95
N ASP A 38 -6.32 -9.98 -14.70
CA ASP A 38 -6.46 -11.18 -13.86
C ASP A 38 -7.81 -11.87 -14.09
N PRO A 39 -7.89 -13.20 -13.94
CA PRO A 39 -9.15 -13.94 -14.04
C PRO A 39 -10.17 -13.48 -12.98
N ASP A 40 -9.69 -13.04 -11.81
CA ASP A 40 -10.48 -12.57 -10.67
C ASP A 40 -10.41 -11.04 -10.50
N ALA A 41 -10.35 -10.30 -11.61
CA ALA A 41 -10.16 -8.85 -11.64
C ALA A 41 -11.04 -8.09 -10.64
N GLY A 42 -12.32 -8.42 -10.53
CA GLY A 42 -13.26 -7.72 -9.66
C GLY A 42 -12.85 -7.72 -8.17
N LEU A 43 -12.37 -8.87 -7.67
CA LEU A 43 -11.94 -9.00 -6.27
C LEU A 43 -10.72 -8.13 -6.00
N TRP A 44 -9.72 -8.22 -6.87
CA TRP A 44 -8.44 -7.53 -6.68
C TRP A 44 -8.50 -6.05 -6.98
N MET A 45 -9.31 -5.63 -7.95
CA MET A 45 -9.58 -4.22 -8.20
C MET A 45 -10.20 -3.54 -6.97
N VAL A 46 -11.14 -4.19 -6.29
CA VAL A 46 -11.68 -3.70 -5.01
C VAL A 46 -10.62 -3.75 -3.91
N GLY A 47 -9.85 -4.85 -3.87
CA GLY A 47 -8.74 -5.06 -2.95
C GLY A 47 -7.75 -3.90 -2.94
N TYR A 48 -7.33 -3.38 -4.09
CA TYR A 48 -6.41 -2.25 -4.18
C TYR A 48 -7.11 -0.89 -4.31
N GLY A 49 -8.35 -0.85 -4.81
CA GLY A 49 -9.06 0.39 -5.09
C GLY A 49 -9.52 1.10 -3.83
N VAL A 50 -10.03 0.34 -2.85
CA VAL A 50 -10.44 0.89 -1.55
C VAL A 50 -9.27 1.59 -0.83
N PRO A 51 -8.10 0.96 -0.62
CA PRO A 51 -6.98 1.64 0.02
C PRO A 51 -6.46 2.81 -0.83
N ALA A 52 -6.51 2.73 -2.17
CA ALA A 52 -6.13 3.87 -3.02
C ALA A 52 -6.96 5.13 -2.72
N VAL A 53 -8.28 4.98 -2.63
CA VAL A 53 -9.20 6.10 -2.30
C VAL A 53 -8.98 6.57 -0.87
N LEU A 54 -8.85 5.66 0.11
CA LEU A 54 -8.62 6.04 1.50
C LEU A 54 -7.31 6.82 1.69
N CYS A 55 -6.25 6.46 0.97
CA CYS A 55 -4.98 7.17 0.95
C CYS A 55 -5.10 8.54 0.27
N ALA A 56 -5.84 8.64 -0.84
CA ALA A 56 -6.09 9.92 -1.51
C ALA A 56 -6.74 10.92 -0.56
N LEU A 57 -7.76 10.48 0.18
CA LEU A 57 -8.46 11.32 1.15
C LEU A 57 -7.51 11.85 2.25
N ILE A 58 -6.56 11.03 2.71
CA ILE A 58 -5.54 11.46 3.69
C ILE A 58 -4.59 12.48 3.08
N GLY A 59 -4.17 12.26 1.84
CA GLY A 59 -3.34 13.21 1.09
C GLY A 59 -4.00 14.59 1.02
N LEU A 60 -5.31 14.65 0.80
CA LEU A 60 -6.10 15.88 0.76
C LEU A 60 -6.30 16.51 2.14
N ASN A 61 -6.66 15.71 3.15
CA ASN A 61 -6.88 16.21 4.51
C ASN A 61 -6.65 15.12 5.57
N LEU A 62 -5.63 15.30 6.42
CA LEU A 62 -5.32 14.37 7.51
C LEU A 62 -6.45 14.15 8.50
N HIS A 63 -7.31 15.16 8.72
CA HIS A 63 -8.42 15.05 9.66
C HIS A 63 -9.48 14.05 9.20
N VAL A 64 -9.45 13.60 7.95
CA VAL A 64 -10.38 12.58 7.45
C VAL A 64 -10.31 11.29 8.25
N THR A 65 -9.14 10.94 8.79
CA THR A 65 -8.96 9.72 9.61
C THR A 65 -9.72 9.77 10.92
N GLU A 66 -10.20 10.95 11.32
CA GLU A 66 -10.99 11.14 12.52
C GLU A 66 -12.49 11.03 12.28
N THR A 67 -12.91 11.05 11.01
CA THR A 67 -14.32 10.89 10.62
C THR A 67 -14.78 9.44 10.81
N LEU A 68 -16.03 9.27 11.25
CA LEU A 68 -16.62 7.94 11.42
C LEU A 68 -16.65 7.13 10.12
N PRO A 69 -17.04 7.68 8.94
CA PRO A 69 -17.10 6.92 7.70
C PRO A 69 -15.74 6.35 7.31
N TRP A 70 -14.68 7.18 7.32
CA TRP A 70 -13.34 6.74 6.93
C TRP A 70 -12.86 5.59 7.85
N ARG A 71 -13.01 5.74 9.17
CA ARG A 71 -12.59 4.72 10.14
C ARG A 71 -13.34 3.41 9.96
N ARG A 72 -14.65 3.45 9.75
CA ARG A 72 -15.46 2.23 9.56
C ARG A 72 -15.06 1.50 8.30
N VAL A 73 -14.87 2.22 7.19
CA VAL A 73 -14.42 1.60 5.93
C VAL A 73 -13.01 1.02 6.09
N ALA A 74 -12.08 1.78 6.69
CA ALA A 74 -10.71 1.32 6.92
C ALA A 74 -10.65 0.09 7.85
N ASP A 75 -11.40 0.10 8.96
CA ASP A 75 -11.42 -1.02 9.91
C ASP A 75 -12.06 -2.28 9.30
N LEU A 76 -13.18 -2.13 8.57
CA LEU A 76 -13.80 -3.25 7.85
C LEU A 76 -12.85 -3.82 6.79
N TYR A 77 -12.21 -2.95 6.00
CA TYR A 77 -11.25 -3.36 5.00
C TYR A 77 -10.06 -4.11 5.62
N VAL A 78 -9.48 -3.58 6.70
CA VAL A 78 -8.36 -4.24 7.40
C VAL A 78 -8.78 -5.59 7.95
N MET A 79 -9.98 -5.72 8.52
CA MET A 79 -10.48 -7.02 9.01
C MET A 79 -10.64 -8.05 7.89
N ILE A 80 -11.32 -7.69 6.81
CA ILE A 80 -11.55 -8.59 5.66
C ILE A 80 -10.21 -8.97 5.02
N SER A 81 -9.36 -7.97 4.75
CA SER A 81 -8.07 -8.18 4.10
C SER A 81 -7.13 -9.02 4.95
N SER A 82 -7.13 -8.86 6.28
CA SER A 82 -6.33 -9.71 7.18
C SER A 82 -6.75 -11.17 7.12
N ALA A 83 -8.06 -11.46 7.00
CA ALA A 83 -8.54 -12.82 6.81
C ALA A 83 -8.08 -13.40 5.47
N VAL A 84 -8.14 -12.63 4.38
CA VAL A 84 -7.65 -13.04 3.06
C VAL A 84 -6.14 -13.26 3.06
N VAL A 85 -5.36 -12.35 3.66
CA VAL A 85 -3.91 -12.49 3.84
C VAL A 85 -3.59 -13.77 4.62
N ALA A 86 -4.34 -14.10 5.68
CA ALA A 86 -4.12 -15.34 6.44
C ALA A 86 -4.43 -16.59 5.58
N MET A 87 -5.50 -16.57 4.79
CA MET A 87 -5.84 -17.67 3.88
C MET A 87 -4.77 -17.86 2.81
N LEU A 88 -4.32 -16.78 2.17
CA LEU A 88 -3.25 -16.83 1.16
C LEU A 88 -1.91 -17.24 1.78
N GLY A 89 -1.56 -16.70 2.94
CA GLY A 89 -0.35 -17.08 3.67
C GLY A 89 -0.33 -18.57 4.03
N TRP A 90 -1.48 -19.13 4.43
CA TRP A 90 -1.62 -20.57 4.66
C TRP A 90 -1.41 -21.37 3.39
N LYS A 91 -1.97 -20.92 2.26
CA LYS A 91 -1.78 -21.55 0.95
C LYS A 91 -0.30 -21.53 0.52
N LEU A 92 0.34 -20.36 0.56
CA LEU A 92 1.76 -20.20 0.25
C LEU A 92 2.63 -21.13 1.10
N TYR A 93 2.33 -21.23 2.40
CA TYR A 93 3.04 -22.12 3.31
C TYR A 93 2.86 -23.60 2.94
N LYS A 94 1.60 -24.02 2.71
CA LYS A 94 1.26 -25.41 2.38
C LYS A 94 1.86 -25.86 1.05
N GLU A 95 1.82 -24.99 0.05
CA GLU A 95 2.32 -25.24 -1.30
C GLU A 95 3.84 -24.97 -1.44
N ARG A 96 4.49 -24.49 -0.37
CA ARG A 96 5.91 -24.12 -0.31
C ARG A 96 6.33 -23.16 -1.43
N ILE A 97 5.47 -22.18 -1.72
CA ILE A 97 5.78 -21.15 -2.70
C ILE A 97 6.81 -20.19 -2.09
N THR A 98 8.04 -20.23 -2.61
CA THR A 98 9.15 -19.40 -2.13
C THR A 98 9.40 -18.17 -3.02
N GLU A 99 9.03 -18.24 -4.30
CA GLU A 99 9.25 -17.17 -5.27
C GLU A 99 8.09 -16.15 -5.27
N ILE A 100 7.96 -15.42 -4.16
CA ILE A 100 6.81 -14.53 -3.87
C ILE A 100 6.52 -13.54 -4.99
N PHE A 101 7.54 -12.93 -5.60
CA PHE A 101 7.32 -11.93 -6.66
C PHE A 101 7.08 -12.55 -8.04
N GLN A 102 7.50 -13.79 -8.27
CA GLN A 102 7.37 -14.46 -9.56
C GLN A 102 5.99 -15.10 -9.72
N GLN A 103 5.44 -15.61 -8.62
CA GLN A 103 4.13 -16.23 -8.59
C GLN A 103 3.03 -15.18 -8.31
N GLU A 104 1.89 -15.34 -8.99
CA GLU A 104 0.72 -14.46 -8.87
C GLU A 104 0.22 -14.38 -7.43
N GLU A 105 0.03 -15.54 -6.79
CA GLU A 105 -0.46 -15.63 -5.41
C GLU A 105 0.47 -14.96 -4.38
N GLY A 106 1.77 -14.97 -4.64
CA GLY A 106 2.75 -14.29 -3.80
C GLY A 106 2.68 -12.77 -3.95
N ARG A 107 2.45 -12.27 -5.17
CA ARG A 107 2.23 -10.84 -5.44
C ARG A 107 0.92 -10.36 -4.81
N GLU A 108 -0.14 -11.14 -4.96
CA GLU A 108 -1.44 -10.90 -4.34
C GLU A 108 -1.34 -10.82 -2.81
N PHE A 109 -0.70 -11.82 -2.19
CA PHE A 109 -0.47 -11.85 -0.75
C PHE A 109 0.35 -10.64 -0.27
N SER A 110 1.48 -10.36 -0.93
CA SER A 110 2.37 -9.27 -0.53
C SER A 110 1.74 -7.88 -0.75
N GLY A 111 1.02 -7.70 -1.85
CA GLY A 111 0.26 -6.50 -2.15
C GLY A 111 -0.83 -6.23 -1.12
N LEU A 112 -1.63 -7.25 -0.77
CA LEU A 112 -2.69 -7.11 0.22
C LEU A 112 -2.13 -6.93 1.65
N MET A 113 -1.01 -7.57 1.97
CA MET A 113 -0.32 -7.32 3.24
C MET A 113 0.16 -5.87 3.35
N LEU A 114 0.68 -5.32 2.24
CA LEU A 114 1.10 -3.92 2.18
C LEU A 114 -0.07 -2.95 2.41
N THR A 115 -1.24 -3.19 1.81
CA THR A 115 -2.42 -2.33 2.04
C THR A 115 -2.88 -2.38 3.50
N VAL A 116 -2.87 -3.55 4.13
CA VAL A 116 -3.22 -3.73 5.55
C VAL A 116 -2.25 -2.96 6.44
N VAL A 117 -0.94 -3.17 6.28
CA VAL A 117 0.08 -2.47 7.07
C VAL A 117 -0.03 -0.96 6.89
N TRP A 118 -0.23 -0.51 5.65
CA TRP A 118 -0.35 0.92 5.34
C TRP A 118 -1.56 1.56 6.03
N LEU A 119 -2.74 0.94 5.93
CA LEU A 119 -3.96 1.49 6.54
C LEU A 119 -3.91 1.46 8.07
N VAL A 120 -3.28 0.44 8.67
CA VAL A 120 -3.02 0.41 10.11
C VAL A 120 -2.12 1.58 10.53
N MET A 121 -1.06 1.86 9.77
CA MET A 121 -0.20 3.02 10.01
C MET A 121 -0.94 4.36 9.83
N CYS A 122 -1.92 4.40 8.92
CA CYS A 122 -2.77 5.58 8.67
C CYS A 122 -3.82 5.84 9.75
N ARG A 123 -4.14 4.84 10.55
CA ARG A 123 -5.13 4.99 11.62
C ARG A 123 -4.70 6.07 12.61
N HIS A 124 -5.65 6.93 12.98
CA HIS A 124 -5.46 8.04 13.94
C HIS A 124 -4.43 9.11 13.52
N SER A 125 -4.10 9.22 12.23
CA SER A 125 -3.13 10.23 11.74
C SER A 125 -3.56 11.67 11.95
N GLY A 126 -4.87 11.96 12.02
CA GLY A 126 -5.41 13.31 12.24
C GLY A 126 -5.53 13.70 13.72
N ARG A 127 -5.24 12.79 14.65
CA ARG A 127 -5.47 13.00 16.10
C ARG A 127 -4.27 13.58 16.85
N ALA A 128 -3.07 13.29 16.36
CA ALA A 128 -1.81 13.70 16.95
C ALA A 128 -0.77 13.93 15.84
N PRO A 129 0.24 14.79 16.07
CA PRO A 129 1.32 14.97 15.11
C PRO A 129 1.99 13.62 14.82
N VAL A 130 2.20 13.36 13.53
CA VAL A 130 2.80 12.12 13.08
C VAL A 130 4.27 12.08 13.52
N GLY A 131 4.64 11.09 14.33
CA GLY A 131 6.00 10.98 14.86
C GLY A 131 7.03 10.63 13.78
N MET A 132 8.28 11.08 13.98
CA MET A 132 9.42 10.84 13.08
C MET A 132 9.60 9.37 12.69
N LEU A 133 9.46 8.44 13.64
CA LEU A 133 9.56 7.00 13.37
C LEU A 133 8.50 6.53 12.36
N ARG A 134 7.26 7.00 12.51
CA ARG A 134 6.16 6.60 11.62
C ARG A 134 6.36 7.17 10.22
N VAL A 135 6.81 8.44 10.13
CA VAL A 135 7.10 9.09 8.84
C VAL A 135 8.28 8.43 8.14
N SER A 136 9.38 8.15 8.83
CA SER A 136 10.54 7.47 8.23
C SER A 136 10.19 6.07 7.71
N THR A 137 9.42 5.28 8.47
CA THR A 137 8.89 4.00 7.97
C THR A 137 8.01 4.18 6.74
N ALA A 138 7.12 5.18 6.73
CA ALA A 138 6.27 5.46 5.57
C ALA A 138 7.09 5.85 4.33
N VAL A 139 8.13 6.67 4.49
CA VAL A 139 9.06 7.02 3.40
C VAL A 139 9.75 5.78 2.86
N ALA A 140 10.31 4.92 3.72
CA ALA A 140 10.97 3.70 3.31
C ALA A 140 10.03 2.76 2.52
N ILE A 141 8.82 2.55 3.02
CA ILE A 141 7.80 1.74 2.33
C ILE A 141 7.39 2.38 1.00
N THR A 142 7.23 3.71 0.95
CA THR A 142 6.82 4.42 -0.28
C THR A 142 7.90 4.35 -1.36
N VAL A 143 9.18 4.40 -0.97
CA VAL A 143 10.31 4.34 -1.91
C VAL A 143 10.49 2.93 -2.48
N PHE A 144 10.18 1.89 -1.71
CA PHE A 144 10.40 0.50 -2.11
C PHE A 144 9.78 0.12 -3.48
N PRO A 145 8.50 0.41 -3.78
CA PRO A 145 7.92 0.13 -5.09
C PRO A 145 8.67 0.77 -6.27
N PHE A 146 9.18 1.99 -6.12
CA PHE A 146 9.93 2.67 -7.18
C PHE A 146 11.29 2.01 -7.43
N VAL A 147 11.98 1.65 -6.34
CA VAL A 147 13.27 0.93 -6.44
C VAL A 147 13.06 -0.45 -7.04
N ALA A 148 12.04 -1.18 -6.58
CA ALA A 148 11.69 -2.48 -7.12
C ALA A 148 11.33 -2.37 -8.61
N TRP A 149 10.47 -1.43 -8.99
CA TRP A 149 10.10 -1.20 -10.38
C TRP A 149 11.32 -0.90 -11.26
N LEU A 150 12.20 0.01 -10.83
CA LEU A 150 13.43 0.32 -11.55
C LEU A 150 14.34 -0.91 -11.70
N TYR A 151 14.43 -1.73 -10.65
CA TYR A 151 15.21 -2.97 -10.67
C TYR A 151 14.67 -3.96 -11.71
N TYR A 152 13.35 -4.18 -11.76
CA TYR A 152 12.72 -5.05 -12.77
C TYR A 152 12.76 -4.46 -14.19
N TYR A 153 12.72 -3.13 -14.31
CA TYR A 153 12.85 -2.45 -15.60
C TYR A 153 14.24 -2.66 -16.22
N ILE A 154 15.30 -2.61 -15.40
CA ILE A 154 16.67 -2.88 -15.82
C ILE A 154 16.91 -4.36 -16.09
N ASN A 155 16.42 -5.23 -15.19
CA ASN A 155 16.64 -6.69 -15.20
C ASN A 155 15.42 -7.43 -15.79
N LYS A 156 15.17 -7.24 -17.09
CA LYS A 156 13.97 -7.77 -17.76
C LYS A 156 13.87 -9.30 -17.73
N GLU A 157 14.99 -10.00 -17.58
CA GLU A 157 15.04 -11.45 -17.41
C GLU A 157 14.23 -11.93 -16.20
N LEU A 158 14.07 -11.09 -15.18
CA LEU A 158 13.29 -11.43 -13.98
C LEU A 158 11.79 -11.52 -14.24
N THR A 159 11.31 -11.02 -15.38
CA THR A 159 9.90 -11.10 -15.78
C THR A 159 9.65 -12.15 -16.87
N SER A 160 10.69 -12.89 -17.30
CA SER A 160 10.59 -13.83 -18.41
C SER A 160 9.57 -14.95 -18.13
N ASN A 161 9.48 -15.36 -16.87
CA ASN A 161 8.66 -16.49 -16.42
C ASN A 161 7.25 -16.09 -15.98
N TRP A 162 6.89 -14.80 -16.06
CA TRP A 162 5.56 -14.36 -15.69
C TRP A 162 4.49 -14.93 -16.64
N PRO A 163 3.28 -15.18 -16.14
CA PRO A 163 2.14 -15.54 -16.98
C PRO A 163 1.94 -14.55 -18.13
N THR A 164 1.45 -15.03 -19.27
CA THR A 164 1.28 -14.20 -20.47
C THR A 164 0.34 -13.01 -20.24
N HIS A 165 -0.70 -13.19 -19.42
CA HIS A 165 -1.62 -12.10 -19.08
C HIS A 165 -0.96 -11.00 -18.24
N CYS A 166 0.02 -11.33 -17.39
CA CYS A 166 0.79 -10.34 -16.61
C CYS A 166 1.78 -9.51 -17.44
N LYS A 167 2.15 -9.95 -18.66
CA LYS A 167 3.16 -9.28 -19.50
C LYS A 167 2.64 -8.08 -20.29
N THR A 168 1.33 -7.87 -20.29
CA THR A 168 0.67 -6.80 -21.08
C THR A 168 0.40 -5.53 -20.28
N ALA A 169 0.70 -5.55 -18.99
CA ALA A 169 0.31 -4.49 -18.05
C ALA A 169 1.30 -3.30 -17.97
N ILE A 170 2.47 -3.37 -18.62
CA ILE A 170 3.49 -2.30 -18.70
C ILE A 170 4.16 -2.28 -20.07
#